data_AF-A0A958PC96-F1
#
_entry.id   AF-A0A958PC96-F1
#
_cell.length_a   1.000
_cell.length_b   1.000
_cell.length_c   1.000
_cell.angle_alpha   90.00
_cell.angle_beta   90.00
_cell.angle_gamma   90.00
#
_symmetry.space_group_name_H-M   'P 1'
#
loop_
_entity.id
_entity.type
_entity.pdbx_description
1 polymer ?
#
loop_
_entity_poly.entity_id
_entity_poly.type
_entity_poly.pdbx_seq_one_letter_code
_entity_poly.pdbx_strand_id
1 'polypeptide(L)'
;VENKTRKILGFKVSPMPAKGLLAKASRKKYGFREDHRKKARELLFEEIKPKIHPRAYILSDQNPHYPESVRKYFPSAHHETTPGRRGCVTGQGELKEGGWDPLFSLNHTCAMLRANINRLFRRTWCTTKLPERLSHHIELYVYYHNTRIIKSS
;
A
#
# COMPACT_ATOMS: atom_id res chain seq x y z
N VAL A 1 5.00 0.79 -6.20
CA VAL A 1 5.36 -0.39 -7.03
C VAL A 1 5.42 0.05 -8.47
N GLU A 2 6.35 -0.50 -9.23
CA GLU A 2 6.46 -0.27 -10.67
C GLU A 2 5.37 -1.05 -11.41
N ASN A 3 4.72 -0.41 -12.37
CA ASN A 3 3.65 -1.04 -13.15
C ASN A 3 4.24 -2.13 -14.07
N LYS A 4 3.47 -3.20 -14.33
CA LYS A 4 3.84 -4.41 -15.06
C LYS A 4 4.87 -5.30 -14.34
N THR A 5 6.03 -4.76 -13.98
CA THR A 5 7.10 -5.55 -13.32
C THR A 5 6.75 -5.93 -11.88
N ARG A 6 5.83 -5.20 -11.25
CA ARG A 6 5.43 -5.36 -9.83
C ARG A 6 6.59 -5.18 -8.85
N LYS A 7 7.70 -4.55 -9.27
CA LYS A 7 8.83 -4.25 -8.40
C LYS A 7 8.40 -3.29 -7.28
N ILE A 8 8.66 -3.66 -6.03
CA ILE A 8 8.35 -2.81 -4.88
C ILE A 8 9.48 -1.79 -4.73
N LEU A 9 9.15 -0.50 -4.92
CA LEU A 9 10.12 0.61 -4.88
C LEU A 9 10.42 1.08 -3.45
N GLY A 10 9.48 0.87 -2.53
CA GLY A 10 9.59 1.29 -1.13
C GLY A 10 8.26 1.09 -0.41
N PHE A 11 8.31 1.13 0.93
CA PHE A 11 7.16 1.11 1.81
C PHE A 11 7.49 1.81 3.13
N LYS A 12 6.47 2.19 3.91
CA LYS A 12 6.62 2.62 5.30
C LYS A 12 5.47 2.06 6.13
N VAL A 13 5.75 1.70 7.38
CA VAL A 13 4.76 1.30 8.38
C VAL A 13 4.45 2.50 9.28
N SER A 14 3.17 2.72 9.60
CA SER A 14 2.77 3.78 10.53
C SER A 14 1.55 3.39 11.37
N PRO A 15 1.46 3.90 12.61
CA PRO A 15 0.22 3.86 13.39
C PRO A 15 -0.93 4.58 12.68
N MET A 16 -2.12 3.99 12.78
CA MET A 16 -3.38 4.58 12.36
C MET A 16 -4.43 4.39 13.45
N PRO A 17 -5.13 5.44 13.91
CA PRO A 17 -6.24 5.29 14.85
C PRO A 17 -7.44 4.61 14.18
N ALA A 18 -8.26 3.93 14.98
CA ALA A 18 -9.55 3.45 14.53
C ALA A 18 -10.44 4.63 14.07
N LYS A 19 -11.17 4.44 12.98
CA LYS A 19 -12.06 5.44 12.39
C LYS A 19 -13.53 5.00 12.44
N GLY A 20 -14.43 5.94 12.20
CA GLY A 20 -15.87 5.69 12.13
C GLY A 20 -16.44 5.15 13.43
N LEU A 21 -17.36 4.19 13.31
CA LEU A 21 -18.13 3.65 14.44
C LEU A 21 -17.26 3.03 15.54
N LEU A 22 -16.08 2.51 15.20
CA LEU A 22 -15.17 1.86 16.16
C LEU A 22 -14.26 2.84 16.90
N ALA A 23 -14.24 4.12 16.52
CA ALA A 23 -13.29 5.09 17.07
C ALA A 23 -13.49 5.33 18.57
N LYS A 24 -14.74 5.48 19.03
CA LYS A 24 -15.06 5.68 20.46
C LYS A 24 -14.69 4.45 21.30
N ALA A 25 -15.06 3.26 20.84
CA ALA A 25 -14.75 2.00 21.52
C ALA A 25 -13.23 1.77 21.61
N SER A 26 -12.50 2.03 20.51
CA SER A 26 -11.05 1.91 20.48
C SER A 26 -10.38 2.86 21.47
N ARG A 27 -10.80 4.14 21.53
CA ARG A 27 -10.22 5.11 22.47
C ARG A 27 -10.49 4.72 23.92
N LYS A 28 -11.69 4.24 24.24
CA LYS A 28 -12.04 3.75 25.58
C LYS A 28 -11.16 2.57 26.00
N LYS A 29 -10.88 1.64 25.09
CA LYS A 29 -10.14 0.40 25.40
C LYS A 29 -8.62 0.56 25.36
N TYR A 30 -8.10 1.31 24.40
CA TYR A 30 -6.67 1.35 24.07
C TYR A 30 -6.05 2.74 24.17
N GLY A 31 -6.82 3.77 24.53
CA GLY A 31 -6.37 5.16 24.56
C GLY A 31 -6.34 5.82 23.18
N PHE A 32 -5.98 7.11 23.18
CA PHE A 32 -5.76 7.88 21.96
C PHE A 32 -4.52 7.38 21.21
N ARG A 33 -4.57 7.43 19.88
CA ARG A 33 -3.43 7.12 19.00
C ARG A 33 -3.35 8.20 17.93
N GLU A 34 -2.18 8.80 17.79
CA GLU A 34 -1.91 9.77 16.75
C GLU A 34 -1.88 9.09 15.36
N ASP A 35 -2.32 9.80 14.32
CA ASP A 35 -2.28 9.32 12.94
C ASP A 35 -0.95 9.73 12.28
N HIS A 36 -0.03 8.77 12.14
CA HIS A 36 1.31 9.03 11.57
C HIS A 36 1.39 8.77 10.07
N ARG A 37 0.27 8.50 9.39
CA ARG A 37 0.25 8.14 7.97
C ARG A 37 0.72 9.27 7.05
N LYS A 38 0.51 10.53 7.44
CA LYS A 38 1.03 11.70 6.68
C LYS A 38 2.55 11.70 6.70
N LYS A 39 3.15 11.68 7.89
CA LYS A 39 4.61 11.65 8.09
C LYS A 39 5.26 10.46 7.39
N ALA A 40 4.68 9.27 7.52
CA ALA A 40 5.21 8.07 6.85
C ALA A 40 5.12 8.16 5.32
N ARG A 41 4.08 8.79 4.77
CA ARG A 41 3.98 9.04 3.33
C ARG A 41 5.03 10.04 2.86
N GLU A 42 5.26 11.13 3.59
CA GLU A 42 6.32 12.11 3.28
C GLU A 42 7.70 11.44 3.24
N LEU A 43 8.04 10.67 4.28
CA LEU A 43 9.29 9.90 4.33
C LEU A 43 9.42 8.89 3.18
N LEU A 44 8.33 8.21 2.81
CA LEU A 44 8.34 7.28 1.68
C LEU A 44 8.64 8.02 0.38
N PHE A 45 7.97 9.15 0.14
CA PHE A 45 8.14 9.92 -1.09
C PHE A 45 9.56 10.49 -1.19
N GLU A 46 10.13 10.97 -0.09
CA GLU A 46 11.54 11.43 -0.02
C GLU A 46 12.51 10.30 -0.37
N GLU A 47 12.30 9.11 0.18
CA GLU A 47 13.16 7.96 -0.06
C GLU A 47 13.13 7.47 -1.52
N ILE A 48 11.96 7.47 -2.15
CA ILE A 48 11.80 6.94 -3.53
C ILE A 48 12.04 8.00 -4.60
N LYS A 49 11.94 9.30 -4.27
CA LYS A 49 12.15 10.41 -5.21
C LYS A 49 13.42 10.28 -6.06
N PRO A 50 14.62 10.02 -5.51
CA PRO A 50 15.83 9.92 -6.32
C PRO A 50 15.87 8.68 -7.23
N LYS A 51 14.97 7.72 -7.03
CA LYS A 51 14.91 6.45 -7.77
C LYS A 51 13.88 6.48 -8.90
N ILE A 52 13.11 7.56 -9.03
CA ILE A 52 12.00 7.68 -9.98
C ILE A 52 12.30 8.82 -10.94
N HIS A 53 12.10 8.59 -12.23
CA HIS A 53 12.30 9.61 -13.24
C HIS A 53 11.38 10.83 -12.99
N PRO A 54 11.86 12.09 -13.09
CA PRO A 54 11.05 13.28 -12.78
C PRO A 54 9.76 13.40 -13.60
N ARG A 55 9.75 12.84 -14.81
CA ARG A 55 8.59 12.81 -15.73
C ARG A 55 7.87 11.45 -15.75
N ALA A 56 8.01 10.65 -14.70
CA ALA A 56 7.35 9.36 -14.62
C ALA A 56 5.82 9.50 -14.72
N TYR A 57 5.17 8.46 -15.22
CA TYR A 57 3.73 8.31 -15.16
C TYR A 57 3.36 7.62 -13.84
N ILE A 58 2.60 8.32 -13.01
CA ILE A 58 2.17 7.88 -11.67
C ILE A 58 0.66 7.63 -11.73
N LEU A 59 0.26 6.41 -11.37
CA LEU A 59 -1.14 6.01 -11.27
C LEU A 59 -1.49 5.70 -9.80
N SER A 60 -2.60 6.25 -9.31
CA SER A 60 -3.10 5.96 -7.96
C SER A 60 -4.61 5.71 -7.94
N ASP A 61 -5.13 5.27 -6.80
CA ASP A 61 -6.56 5.38 -6.54
C ASP A 61 -6.96 6.86 -6.29
N GLN A 62 -8.24 7.10 -6.03
CA GLN A 62 -8.82 8.41 -5.71
C GLN A 62 -8.66 8.83 -4.24
N ASN A 63 -7.69 8.30 -3.50
CA ASN A 63 -7.44 8.77 -2.15
C ASN A 63 -7.06 10.27 -2.18
N PRO A 64 -7.78 11.13 -1.44
CA PRO A 64 -7.64 12.58 -1.53
C PRO A 64 -6.24 13.09 -1.14
N HIS A 65 -5.45 12.28 -0.42
CA HIS A 65 -4.10 12.65 0.00
C HIS A 65 -3.03 12.48 -1.09
N TYR A 66 -3.29 11.68 -2.13
CA TYR A 66 -2.28 11.40 -3.15
C TYR A 66 -2.01 12.57 -4.09
N PRO A 67 -3.00 13.30 -4.63
CA PRO A 67 -2.74 14.41 -5.55
C PRO A 67 -1.81 15.49 -4.97
N GLU A 68 -2.02 15.88 -3.71
CA GLU A 68 -1.15 16.84 -3.01
C GLU A 68 0.27 16.31 -2.85
N SER A 69 0.41 15.05 -2.43
CA SER A 69 1.72 14.41 -2.20
C SER A 69 2.49 14.25 -3.50
N VAL A 70 1.83 13.79 -4.58
CA VAL A 70 2.47 13.61 -5.89
C VAL A 70 2.92 14.95 -6.45
N ARG A 71 2.09 16.00 -6.40
CA ARG A 71 2.46 17.34 -6.87
C ARG A 71 3.66 17.92 -6.11
N LYS A 72 3.72 17.72 -4.78
CA LYS A 72 4.83 18.19 -3.93
C LYS A 72 6.16 17.55 -4.29
N TYR A 73 6.19 16.23 -4.47
CA TYR A 73 7.44 15.47 -4.60
C TYR A 73 7.84 15.19 -6.06
N PHE A 74 6.87 15.13 -6.97
CA PHE A 74 7.04 14.84 -8.40
C PHE A 74 6.29 15.87 -9.27
N PRO A 75 6.66 17.16 -9.21
CA PRO A 75 5.92 18.23 -9.88
C PRO A 75 5.87 18.11 -11.42
N SER A 76 6.86 17.44 -12.01
CA SER A 76 6.95 17.23 -13.47
C SER A 76 6.38 15.88 -13.92
N ALA A 77 5.86 15.06 -13.01
CA ALA A 77 5.29 13.76 -13.33
C ALA A 77 3.87 13.91 -13.86
N HIS A 78 3.47 12.98 -14.71
CA HIS A 78 2.06 12.84 -15.10
C HIS A 78 1.36 12.00 -14.03
N HIS A 79 0.39 12.58 -13.32
CA HIS A 79 -0.38 11.89 -12.28
C HIS A 79 -1.82 11.65 -12.73
N GLU A 80 -2.22 10.38 -12.79
CA GLU A 80 -3.59 9.96 -13.08
C GLU A 80 -4.18 9.21 -11.86
N THR A 81 -5.49 9.38 -11.64
CA THR A 81 -6.21 8.69 -10.56
C THR A 81 -7.34 7.84 -11.15
N THR A 82 -7.52 6.63 -10.62
CA THR A 82 -8.60 5.73 -11.05
C THR A 82 -9.57 5.43 -9.90
N PRO A 83 -10.89 5.39 -10.15
CA PRO A 83 -11.86 5.04 -9.12
C PRO A 83 -11.70 3.58 -8.66
N GLY A 84 -11.88 3.36 -7.36
CA GLY A 84 -11.88 2.01 -6.81
C GLY A 84 -13.08 1.21 -7.33
N ARG A 85 -12.84 0.01 -7.87
CA ARG A 85 -13.89 -0.90 -8.32
C ARG A 85 -14.19 -1.99 -7.29
N ARG A 86 -15.46 -2.37 -7.16
CA ARG A 86 -15.88 -3.52 -6.34
C ARG A 86 -15.36 -4.81 -6.96
N GLY A 87 -15.15 -5.82 -6.11
CA GLY A 87 -14.91 -7.18 -6.60
C GLY A 87 -16.18 -7.72 -7.22
N CYS A 88 -16.05 -8.46 -8.32
CA CYS A 88 -17.15 -9.13 -8.97
C CYS A 88 -17.77 -10.16 -8.02
N VAL A 89 -19.10 -10.19 -7.97
CA VAL A 89 -19.85 -11.16 -7.13
C VAL A 89 -19.71 -12.59 -7.68
N THR A 90 -19.42 -12.74 -8.97
CA THR A 90 -19.22 -14.03 -9.66
C THR A 90 -17.73 -14.36 -9.85
N GLY A 91 -17.35 -15.64 -9.71
CA GLY A 91 -15.98 -16.15 -9.90
C GLY A 91 -15.03 -15.78 -8.76
N GLN A 92 -15.04 -16.57 -7.67
CA GLN A 92 -14.19 -16.46 -6.45
C GLN A 92 -13.90 -15.05 -5.86
N GLY A 93 -14.52 -13.97 -6.36
CA GLY A 93 -14.23 -12.59 -5.97
C GLY A 93 -12.91 -12.02 -6.49
N GLU A 94 -12.20 -12.71 -7.39
CA GLU A 94 -10.85 -12.31 -7.84
C GLU A 94 -10.88 -11.22 -8.92
N LEU A 95 -11.86 -11.28 -9.81
CA LEU A 95 -12.03 -10.29 -10.90
C LEU A 95 -12.75 -9.04 -10.37
N LYS A 96 -12.30 -7.86 -10.79
CA LYS A 96 -13.03 -6.61 -10.53
C LYS A 96 -14.23 -6.51 -11.47
N GLU A 97 -15.32 -5.89 -10.99
CA GLU A 97 -16.43 -5.54 -11.88
C GLU A 97 -15.92 -4.59 -12.98
N GLY A 98 -16.34 -4.82 -14.24
CA GLY A 98 -15.99 -3.94 -15.37
C GLY A 98 -14.64 -4.22 -16.05
N GLY A 99 -14.10 -5.44 -15.94
CA GLY A 99 -12.95 -5.89 -16.74
C GLY A 99 -11.59 -5.61 -16.11
N TRP A 100 -10.64 -5.11 -16.91
CA TRP A 100 -9.25 -4.93 -16.48
C TRP A 100 -9.10 -3.87 -15.38
N ASP A 101 -8.33 -4.19 -14.34
CA ASP A 101 -8.03 -3.31 -13.20
C ASP A 101 -6.78 -2.45 -13.49
N PRO A 102 -6.89 -1.12 -13.61
CA PRO A 102 -5.74 -0.24 -13.81
C PRO A 102 -4.67 -0.30 -12.74
N LEU A 103 -5.06 -0.70 -11.52
CA LEU A 103 -4.15 -0.87 -10.40
C LEU A 103 -3.78 -2.33 -10.16
N PHE A 104 -3.98 -3.23 -11.15
CA PHE A 104 -3.71 -4.67 -10.99
C PHE A 104 -2.32 -4.94 -10.40
N SER A 105 -1.27 -4.29 -10.94
CA SER A 105 0.11 -4.45 -10.44
C SER A 105 0.23 -4.15 -8.95
N LEU A 106 -0.45 -3.11 -8.46
CA LEU A 106 -0.48 -2.72 -7.05
C LEU A 106 -1.35 -3.68 -6.22
N ASN A 107 -2.59 -3.90 -6.65
CA ASN A 107 -3.57 -4.70 -5.93
C ASN A 107 -3.10 -6.14 -5.78
N HIS A 108 -2.58 -6.74 -6.86
CA HIS A 108 -2.01 -8.08 -6.84
C HIS A 108 -0.77 -8.15 -5.93
N THR A 109 0.13 -7.16 -5.96
CA THR A 109 1.28 -7.12 -5.03
C THR A 109 0.83 -7.01 -3.57
N CYS A 110 -0.21 -6.22 -3.29
CA CYS A 110 -0.79 -6.16 -1.95
C CYS A 110 -1.49 -7.47 -1.55
N ALA A 111 -2.10 -8.21 -2.48
CA ALA A 111 -2.64 -9.54 -2.22
C ALA A 111 -1.52 -10.53 -1.87
N MET A 112 -0.41 -10.52 -2.63
CA MET A 112 0.77 -11.33 -2.37
C MET A 112 1.39 -11.05 -0.99
N LEU A 113 1.53 -9.77 -0.61
CA LEU A 113 1.94 -9.38 0.75
C LEU A 113 1.03 -10.01 1.80
N ARG A 114 -0.29 -9.95 1.60
CA ARG A 114 -1.27 -10.57 2.51
C ARG A 114 -1.31 -12.08 2.46
N ALA A 115 -0.78 -12.74 1.43
CA ALA A 115 -0.71 -14.20 1.35
C ALA A 115 0.59 -14.75 1.96
N ASN A 116 1.66 -13.94 2.00
CA ASN A 116 2.97 -14.39 2.47
C ASN A 116 3.34 -13.87 3.86
N ILE A 117 2.70 -12.80 4.32
CA ILE A 117 2.95 -12.23 5.65
C ILE A 117 1.75 -12.55 6.54
N ASN A 118 1.86 -13.61 7.35
CA ASN A 118 0.82 -14.10 8.27
C ASN A 118 0.12 -13.01 9.12
N ARG A 119 0.84 -11.93 9.48
CA ARG A 119 0.34 -10.78 10.25
C ARG A 119 -0.56 -9.83 9.44
N LEU A 120 -0.57 -9.94 8.12
CA LEU A 120 -1.40 -9.13 7.20
C LEU A 120 -2.65 -9.89 6.71
N PHE A 121 -2.80 -11.15 7.10
CA PHE A 121 -3.96 -11.97 6.76
C PHE A 121 -5.22 -11.37 7.41
N ARG A 122 -6.36 -11.47 6.73
CA ARG A 122 -7.62 -10.87 7.22
C ARG A 122 -8.12 -11.54 8.51
N ARG A 123 -7.93 -12.86 8.66
CA ARG A 123 -8.31 -13.65 9.82
C ARG A 123 -7.08 -14.42 10.30
N THR A 124 -6.37 -13.86 11.28
CA THR A 124 -5.11 -14.39 11.79
C THR A 124 -4.99 -14.16 13.29
N TRP A 125 -4.32 -15.08 13.97
CA TRP A 125 -3.92 -14.94 15.37
C TRP A 125 -2.58 -14.22 15.50
N CYS A 126 -1.84 -14.04 14.39
CA CYS A 126 -0.56 -13.38 14.38
C CYS A 126 -0.74 -11.85 14.48
N THR A 127 -0.25 -11.25 15.57
CA THR A 127 -0.35 -9.80 15.79
C THR A 127 1.01 -9.12 15.71
N THR A 128 1.02 -7.83 15.35
CA THR A 128 2.20 -6.96 15.47
C THR A 128 2.03 -6.11 16.72
N LYS A 129 2.96 -6.21 17.67
CA LYS A 129 3.00 -5.34 18.86
C LYS A 129 3.83 -4.07 18.64
N LEU A 130 4.87 -4.17 17.83
CA LEU A 130 5.81 -3.08 17.51
C LEU A 130 5.86 -2.85 16.00
N PRO A 131 5.62 -1.62 15.50
CA PRO A 131 5.57 -1.34 14.07
C PRO A 131 6.90 -1.64 13.36
N GLU A 132 8.03 -1.49 14.04
CA GLU A 132 9.37 -1.79 13.54
C GLU A 132 9.50 -3.27 13.19
N ARG A 133 8.91 -4.16 14.01
CA ARG A 133 8.90 -5.62 13.76
C ARG A 133 8.04 -6.00 12.57
N LEU A 134 7.05 -5.18 12.21
CA LEU A 134 6.32 -5.34 10.95
C LEU A 134 7.15 -4.81 9.79
N SER A 135 7.85 -3.68 9.96
CA SER A 135 8.76 -3.14 8.93
C SER A 135 9.80 -4.17 8.52
N HIS A 136 10.53 -4.75 9.48
CA HIS A 136 11.57 -5.74 9.17
C HIS A 136 11.04 -6.96 8.42
N HIS A 137 9.81 -7.40 8.72
CA HIS A 137 9.22 -8.54 8.02
C HIS A 137 8.79 -8.19 6.60
N ILE A 138 8.23 -6.98 6.41
CA ILE A 138 7.92 -6.49 5.07
C ILE A 138 9.23 -6.25 4.29
N GLU A 139 10.31 -5.77 4.91
CA GLU A 139 11.63 -5.64 4.29
C GLU A 139 12.16 -6.98 3.75
N LEU A 140 12.11 -8.04 4.58
CA LEU A 140 12.50 -9.39 4.15
C LEU A 140 11.66 -9.87 2.96
N TYR A 141 10.33 -9.67 3.04
CA TYR A 141 9.44 -10.01 1.93
C TYR A 141 9.75 -9.18 0.68
N VAL A 142 9.99 -7.88 0.80
CA VAL A 142 10.28 -6.97 -0.31
C VAL A 142 11.57 -7.38 -1.01
N TYR A 143 12.60 -7.72 -0.24
CA TYR A 143 13.85 -8.24 -0.77
C TYR A 143 13.61 -9.54 -1.56
N TYR A 144 12.91 -10.51 -0.96
CA TYR A 144 12.59 -11.78 -1.61
C TYR A 144 11.71 -11.59 -2.86
N HIS A 145 10.68 -10.74 -2.78
CA HIS A 145 9.78 -10.42 -3.89
C HIS A 145 10.54 -9.83 -5.06
N ASN A 146 11.39 -8.83 -4.80
CA ASN A 146 12.16 -8.14 -5.83
C ASN A 146 13.32 -8.96 -6.41
N THR A 147 13.81 -9.99 -5.71
CA THR A 147 14.98 -10.78 -6.17
C THR A 147 14.62 -12.17 -6.69
N ARG A 148 13.52 -12.76 -6.22
CA ARG A 148 13.11 -14.13 -6.54
C ARG A 148 11.75 -14.16 -7.25
N ILE A 149 10.70 -13.60 -6.65
CA ILE A 149 9.33 -13.73 -7.19
C ILE A 149 9.22 -13.10 -8.59
N ILE A 150 9.69 -11.86 -8.75
CA ILE A 150 9.56 -11.16 -10.04
C ILE A 150 10.54 -11.68 -11.11
N LYS A 151 11.60 -12.42 -10.75
CA LYS A 151 12.52 -13.04 -11.72
C LYS A 151 12.02 -14.39 -12.24
N SER A 152 11.16 -15.05 -11.48
CA SER A 152 10.58 -16.36 -11.80
C SER A 152 9.22 -16.27 -12.49
N SER A 153 8.71 -15.06 -12.73
CA SER A 153 7.44 -14.77 -13.44
C SER A 153 7.74 -14.24 -14.84
#